data_AF-A0A5P1FW55-F1
#
_entry.id   AF-A0A5P1FW55-F1
#
_cell.length_a   1.000
_cell.length_b   1.000
_cell.length_c   1.000
_cell.angle_alpha   90.00
_cell.angle_beta   90.00
_cell.angle_gamma   90.00
#
_symmetry.space_group_name_H-M   'P 1'
#
loop_
_entity.id
_entity.type
_entity.pdbx_description
1 polymer ?
#
loop_
_entity_poly.entity_id
_entity_poly.type
_entity_poly.pdbx_seq_one_letter_code
_entity_poly.pdbx_strand_id
1 'polypeptide(L)'
;MLLSSKSYPISCNFPSHPRTLTLTLTSANQRTFAPKTLNFPKTLVLKAKFRSFLVCHDSMNKDPAGEESRAPLERNGDGGKGNDWSTSILLFGFWAGLMYYVFKLTPNQTPYRDIYFLQKLLNLRGDDGFQMNDVLVALWYIMGLWPLAYSMLLLPSGRSSKSKVPVWPFLVLSCFGGAYALIPYFVLWKPPPPAVGEDEISKWPLNFLESKITAAISLAAGFGLITYAGLANADVWKEFFQYFRESKFIHATCLDFMLLSTFAPFWVYNDMTARKWIDKGSWLLPLALIPYLGPSLYLLLRPPLSSLLTSEE
;
A
#
# COMPACT_ATOMS: atom_id res chain seq x y z
N MET A 1 -37.53 60.65 29.79
CA MET A 1 -36.54 60.20 30.80
C MET A 1 -35.40 59.54 30.03
N LEU A 2 -34.21 60.16 30.12
CA LEU A 2 -32.83 59.76 29.75
C LEU A 2 -32.60 58.26 29.36
N LEU A 3 -31.78 57.81 28.40
CA LEU A 3 -30.67 58.39 27.61
C LEU A 3 -30.38 57.52 26.34
N SER A 4 -30.18 58.21 25.22
CA SER A 4 -29.35 57.95 24.02
C SER A 4 -28.32 56.78 24.00
N SER A 5 -28.24 56.02 22.87
CA SER A 5 -27.13 56.14 21.89
C SER A 5 -27.26 55.27 20.61
N LYS A 6 -27.45 55.96 19.47
CA LYS A 6 -26.94 55.81 18.07
C LYS A 6 -26.70 54.43 17.39
N SER A 7 -27.56 54.18 16.39
CA SER A 7 -27.33 54.06 14.92
C SER A 7 -26.16 53.25 14.28
N TYR A 8 -26.52 52.13 13.63
CA TYR A 8 -26.37 51.63 12.21
C TYR A 8 -25.28 52.20 11.23
N PRO A 9 -25.13 51.65 9.98
CA PRO A 9 -24.57 50.37 9.49
C PRO A 9 -23.52 50.58 8.33
N ILE A 10 -23.26 49.57 7.47
CA ILE A 10 -22.80 49.60 6.03
C ILE A 10 -21.39 48.99 5.68
N SER A 11 -21.47 47.85 4.97
CA SER A 11 -20.83 47.42 3.70
C SER A 11 -19.32 47.16 3.51
N CYS A 12 -19.10 45.94 2.98
CA CYS A 12 -18.16 45.41 1.98
C CYS A 12 -16.90 46.20 1.55
N ASN A 13 -15.74 45.51 1.57
CA ASN A 13 -14.80 45.54 0.44
C ASN A 13 -13.81 44.36 0.42
N PHE A 14 -13.67 43.74 -0.76
CA PHE A 14 -12.55 42.86 -1.15
C PHE A 14 -11.28 43.71 -1.38
N PRO A 15 -10.10 43.07 -1.39
CA PRO A 15 -9.23 43.34 -2.53
C PRO A 15 -8.59 42.09 -3.13
N SER A 16 -8.67 42.05 -4.46
CA SER A 16 -7.88 41.25 -5.39
C SER A 16 -6.68 42.05 -5.90
N HIS A 17 -5.44 41.54 -5.82
CA HIS A 17 -4.49 41.54 -6.95
C HIS A 17 -3.18 40.79 -6.65
N PRO A 18 -2.47 40.31 -7.70
CA PRO A 18 -1.42 39.31 -7.65
C PRO A 18 -0.03 39.93 -7.49
N ARG A 19 0.94 39.16 -6.96
CA ARG A 19 2.36 39.50 -7.06
C ARG A 19 3.12 38.40 -7.78
N THR A 20 3.38 38.66 -9.05
CA THR A 20 4.48 38.12 -9.84
C THR A 20 5.80 38.48 -9.16
N LEU A 21 6.65 37.49 -8.90
CA LEU A 21 8.06 37.73 -8.58
C LEU A 21 8.93 37.06 -9.64
N THR A 22 9.54 37.94 -10.42
CA THR A 22 10.56 37.70 -11.44
C THR A 22 11.80 37.06 -10.80
N LEU A 23 12.26 35.94 -11.36
CA LEU A 23 13.57 35.36 -11.06
C LEU A 23 14.65 36.21 -11.74
N THR A 24 15.38 37.01 -10.97
CA THR A 24 16.61 37.66 -11.42
C THR A 24 17.74 36.64 -11.35
N LEU A 25 18.26 36.27 -12.53
CA LEU A 25 19.40 35.37 -12.68
C LEU A 25 20.68 36.19 -12.56
N THR A 26 21.28 36.22 -11.37
CA THR A 26 22.63 36.77 -11.19
C THR A 26 23.65 35.65 -11.18
N SER A 27 24.36 35.55 -12.31
CA SER A 27 25.60 34.81 -12.46
C SER A 27 26.66 35.39 -11.52
N ALA A 28 27.25 34.56 -10.66
CA ALA A 28 28.45 34.90 -9.91
C ALA A 28 29.42 33.71 -9.88
N ASN A 29 30.26 33.70 -10.92
CA ASN A 29 31.70 33.52 -10.92
C ASN A 29 32.34 32.46 -9.99
N GLN A 30 33.05 31.53 -10.63
CA GLN A 30 33.96 30.56 -10.02
C GLN A 30 34.98 31.25 -9.10
N ARG A 31 35.07 30.77 -7.86
CA ARG A 31 36.28 30.89 -7.04
C ARG A 31 36.55 29.56 -6.35
N THR A 32 37.66 28.95 -6.76
CA THR A 32 38.40 27.92 -6.05
C THR A 32 38.69 28.34 -4.62
N PHE A 33 38.23 27.53 -3.66
CA PHE A 33 38.71 27.50 -2.28
C PHE A 33 38.63 26.06 -1.78
N ALA A 34 39.78 25.39 -1.64
CA ALA A 34 40.00 24.48 -0.51
C ALA A 34 40.11 25.37 0.75
N PRO A 35 39.77 24.95 1.99
CA PRO A 35 40.17 23.67 2.58
C PRO A 35 39.22 23.11 3.68
N LYS A 36 39.70 22.06 4.38
CA LYS A 36 39.37 21.60 5.74
C LYS A 36 38.43 20.39 5.87
N THR A 37 39.03 19.34 6.42
CA THR A 37 38.44 18.17 7.07
C THR A 37 37.19 18.53 7.88
N LEU A 38 36.06 17.98 7.47
CA LEU A 38 34.79 18.10 8.20
C LEU A 38 34.61 16.85 9.07
N ASN A 39 34.70 17.05 10.38
CA ASN A 39 34.33 16.04 11.38
C ASN A 39 32.84 15.70 11.22
N PHE A 40 32.53 14.42 11.07
CA PHE A 40 31.16 13.90 11.11
C PHE A 40 30.54 14.15 12.49
N PRO A 41 29.44 14.93 12.62
CA PRO A 41 28.62 14.85 13.81
C PRO A 41 27.89 13.50 13.81
N LYS A 42 28.07 12.76 14.91
CA LYS A 42 27.27 11.58 15.24
C LYS A 42 25.80 11.99 15.36
N THR A 43 24.92 11.17 14.79
CA THR A 43 23.48 11.06 15.09
C THR A 43 22.62 12.26 14.72
N LEU A 44 21.97 12.18 13.57
CA LEU A 44 20.78 12.99 13.26
C LEU A 44 19.54 12.15 13.59
N VAL A 45 19.05 12.29 14.83
CA VAL A 45 17.77 11.69 15.25
C VAL A 45 16.65 12.49 14.60
N LEU A 46 16.13 11.98 13.48
CA LEU A 46 14.93 12.50 12.85
C LEU A 46 13.72 12.12 13.72
N LYS A 47 13.33 12.99 14.66
CA LYS A 47 12.04 12.88 15.36
C LYS A 47 10.91 13.23 14.40
N ALA A 48 10.52 12.28 13.56
CA ALA A 48 9.27 12.34 12.83
C ALA A 48 8.12 12.11 13.83
N LYS A 49 7.43 13.18 14.21
CA LYS A 49 6.24 13.13 15.07
C LYS A 49 5.06 12.62 14.23
N PHE A 50 4.96 11.31 14.06
CA PHE A 50 3.80 10.69 13.43
C PHE A 50 2.62 10.84 14.40
N ARG A 51 1.57 11.59 14.01
CA ARG A 51 0.30 11.61 14.74
C ARG A 51 -0.26 10.19 14.66
N SER A 52 -0.47 9.59 15.83
CA SER A 52 -1.10 8.28 15.98
C SER A 52 -2.45 8.27 15.27
N PHE A 53 -2.67 7.22 14.47
CA PHE A 53 -4.02 6.79 14.10
C PHE A 53 -4.84 6.60 15.38
N LEU A 54 -6.11 6.98 15.30
CA LEU A 54 -7.08 7.00 16.40
C LEU A 54 -7.14 5.61 17.07
N VAL A 55 -6.50 5.48 18.23
CA VAL A 55 -6.66 4.34 19.13
C VAL A 55 -7.88 4.66 19.98
N CYS A 56 -8.94 3.85 19.88
CA CYS A 56 -10.01 3.85 20.87
C CYS A 56 -9.44 3.31 22.18
N HIS A 57 -9.11 4.23 23.10
CA HIS A 57 -8.74 3.90 24.46
C HIS A 57 -10.03 3.77 25.26
N ASP A 58 -10.39 2.54 25.62
CA ASP A 58 -11.41 2.31 26.64
C ASP A 58 -10.82 2.71 28.00
N SER A 59 -11.57 3.48 28.77
CA SER A 59 -11.10 4.13 29.98
C SER A 59 -11.32 3.18 31.17
N MET A 60 -10.28 2.44 31.57
CA MET A 60 -10.29 1.74 32.86
C MET A 60 -10.30 2.75 34.01
N ASN A 61 -11.42 2.82 34.74
CA ASN A 61 -11.48 3.42 36.07
C ASN A 61 -11.49 2.27 37.10
N LYS A 62 -10.53 2.32 38.04
CA LYS A 62 -10.42 1.52 39.27
C LYS A 62 -11.24 2.23 40.37
N ASP A 63 -11.89 1.67 41.38
CA ASP A 63 -11.87 0.44 42.22
C ASP A 63 -13.23 0.41 43.00
N PRO A 64 -13.52 -0.42 44.04
CA PRO A 64 -13.22 -1.85 44.34
C PRO A 64 -14.47 -2.71 44.74
N ALA A 65 -14.25 -4.03 44.80
CA ALA A 65 -14.83 -5.09 45.68
C ALA A 65 -16.36 -5.29 45.86
N GLY A 66 -16.81 -6.55 45.67
CA GLY A 66 -18.06 -7.11 46.22
C GLY A 66 -18.61 -8.30 45.41
N GLU A 67 -18.68 -9.48 46.02
CA GLU A 67 -19.09 -10.77 45.45
C GLU A 67 -20.60 -10.93 45.15
N GLU A 68 -20.85 -11.87 44.21
CA GLU A 68 -21.94 -12.89 44.16
C GLU A 68 -23.19 -12.77 43.25
N SER A 69 -23.31 -13.81 42.39
CA SER A 69 -24.48 -14.55 41.88
C SER A 69 -25.48 -14.02 40.81
N ARG A 70 -25.29 -14.58 39.59
CA ARG A 70 -26.23 -15.22 38.62
C ARG A 70 -27.60 -14.58 38.29
N ALA A 71 -27.76 -14.18 37.01
CA ALA A 71 -28.75 -14.71 36.03
C ALA A 71 -28.54 -14.04 34.64
N PRO A 72 -28.79 -14.72 33.50
CA PRO A 72 -28.42 -14.22 32.18
C PRO A 72 -29.50 -13.29 31.61
N LEU A 73 -29.20 -12.00 31.51
CA LEU A 73 -29.98 -11.06 30.71
C LEU A 73 -29.43 -11.05 29.28
N GLU A 74 -30.24 -11.54 28.34
CA GLU A 74 -30.09 -11.29 26.93
C GLU A 74 -29.99 -9.78 26.68
N ARG A 75 -28.77 -9.30 26.45
CA ARG A 75 -28.53 -7.95 25.96
C ARG A 75 -28.39 -8.03 24.45
N ASN A 76 -29.51 -7.83 23.76
CA ASN A 76 -29.53 -7.38 22.37
C ASN A 76 -28.82 -6.02 22.30
N GLY A 77 -27.49 -6.07 22.14
CA GLY A 77 -26.64 -4.93 21.83
C GLY A 77 -26.47 -4.83 20.33
N ASP A 78 -27.48 -4.27 19.66
CA ASP A 78 -27.33 -3.68 18.33
C ASP A 78 -26.39 -2.47 18.46
N GLY A 79 -25.09 -2.72 18.37
CA GLY A 79 -24.05 -1.73 18.55
C GLY A 79 -23.01 -1.85 17.44
N GLY A 80 -23.18 -1.08 16.36
CA GLY A 80 -22.12 -0.82 15.39
C GLY A 80 -22.34 -1.35 13.97
N LYS A 81 -23.49 -1.07 13.34
CA LYS A 81 -23.74 -1.42 11.92
C LYS A 81 -23.50 -0.26 10.93
N GLY A 82 -23.14 0.93 11.42
CA GLY A 82 -23.12 2.17 10.65
C GLY A 82 -21.86 2.49 9.85
N ASN A 83 -20.70 1.89 10.16
CA ASN A 83 -19.42 2.26 9.53
C ASN A 83 -18.97 1.34 8.39
N ASP A 84 -19.32 0.06 8.40
CA ASP A 84 -18.79 -0.91 7.42
C ASP A 84 -19.33 -0.67 5.99
N TRP A 85 -20.58 -0.21 5.89
CA TRP A 85 -21.26 -0.06 4.60
C TRP A 85 -20.78 1.17 3.83
N SER A 86 -20.44 2.27 4.52
CA SER A 86 -19.96 3.51 3.88
C SER A 86 -18.55 3.35 3.32
N THR A 87 -17.65 2.68 4.05
CA THR A 87 -16.31 2.34 3.57
C THR A 87 -16.37 1.47 2.31
N SER A 88 -17.26 0.48 2.29
CA SER A 88 -17.45 -0.40 1.14
C SER A 88 -17.92 0.37 -0.11
N ILE A 89 -18.86 1.31 0.06
CA ILE A 89 -19.35 2.17 -1.05
C ILE A 89 -18.26 3.11 -1.55
N LEU A 90 -17.50 3.75 -0.66
CA LEU A 90 -16.40 4.63 -1.04
C LEU A 90 -15.32 3.89 -1.83
N LEU A 91 -14.97 2.68 -1.39
CA LEU A 91 -13.98 1.85 -2.07
C LEU A 91 -14.48 1.35 -3.42
N PHE A 92 -15.77 1.01 -3.53
CA PHE A 92 -16.39 0.67 -4.82
C PHE A 92 -16.43 1.86 -5.78
N GLY A 93 -16.79 3.05 -5.30
CA GLY A 93 -16.77 4.29 -6.09
C GLY A 93 -15.35 4.63 -6.56
N PHE A 94 -14.36 4.47 -5.68
CA PHE A 94 -12.94 4.61 -6.02
C PHE A 94 -12.53 3.62 -7.12
N TRP A 95 -12.90 2.34 -6.97
CA TRP A 95 -12.62 1.32 -7.98
C TRP A 95 -13.29 1.64 -9.33
N ALA A 96 -14.56 2.02 -9.32
CA ALA A 96 -15.29 2.37 -10.55
C ALA A 96 -14.66 3.60 -11.24
N GLY A 97 -14.28 4.62 -10.48
CA GLY A 97 -13.54 5.78 -11.00
C GLY A 97 -12.18 5.41 -11.56
N LEU A 98 -11.46 4.49 -10.92
CA LEU A 98 -10.19 3.96 -11.39
C LEU A 98 -10.36 3.18 -12.70
N MET A 99 -11.37 2.31 -12.81
CA MET A 99 -11.66 1.59 -14.06
C MET A 99 -12.03 2.57 -15.18
N TYR A 100 -12.84 3.59 -14.89
CA TYR A 100 -13.15 4.64 -15.85
C TYR A 100 -11.88 5.37 -16.32
N TYR A 101 -10.99 5.72 -15.40
CA TYR A 101 -9.71 6.36 -15.72
C TYR A 101 -8.85 5.48 -16.64
N VAL A 102 -8.65 4.21 -16.26
CA VAL A 102 -7.82 3.25 -17.00
C VAL A 102 -8.33 3.00 -18.42
N PHE A 103 -9.66 2.87 -18.58
CA PHE A 103 -10.22 2.61 -19.90
C PHE A 103 -10.33 3.86 -20.77
N LYS A 104 -10.68 5.02 -20.20
CA LYS A 104 -11.05 6.22 -20.98
C LYS A 104 -10.02 7.34 -20.97
N LEU A 105 -9.26 7.52 -19.89
CA LEU A 105 -8.46 8.73 -19.66
C LEU A 105 -6.95 8.50 -19.74
N THR A 106 -6.48 7.26 -19.59
CA THR A 106 -5.05 6.93 -19.76
C THR A 106 -4.54 7.36 -21.13
N PRO A 107 -3.30 7.87 -21.23
CA PRO A 107 -2.70 8.21 -22.51
C PRO A 107 -2.69 6.99 -23.43
N ASN A 108 -3.05 7.16 -24.70
CA ASN A 108 -3.11 6.07 -25.67
C ASN A 108 -2.57 6.53 -27.02
N GLN A 109 -1.38 7.13 -27.01
CA GLN A 109 -0.75 7.69 -28.20
C GLN A 109 -0.01 6.61 -29.00
N THR A 110 0.28 5.45 -28.40
CA THR A 110 1.18 4.43 -28.98
C THR A 110 0.65 2.98 -28.87
N PRO A 111 -0.58 2.69 -29.32
CA PRO A 111 -1.21 1.37 -29.13
C PRO A 111 -0.44 0.21 -29.79
N TYR A 112 0.19 0.43 -30.95
CA TYR A 112 1.01 -0.59 -31.61
C TYR A 112 2.27 -0.94 -30.81
N ARG A 113 2.90 0.07 -30.20
CA ARG A 113 4.08 -0.10 -29.34
C ARG A 113 3.70 -0.85 -28.06
N ASP A 114 2.53 -0.56 -27.49
CA ASP A 114 2.02 -1.25 -26.30
C ASP A 114 1.85 -2.75 -26.54
N ILE A 115 1.24 -3.14 -27.66
CA ILE A 115 1.09 -4.56 -28.03
C ILE A 115 2.47 -5.20 -28.27
N TYR A 116 3.38 -4.48 -28.94
CA TYR A 116 4.74 -4.96 -29.18
C TYR A 116 5.50 -5.20 -27.86
N PHE A 117 5.48 -4.25 -26.93
CA PHE A 117 6.09 -4.38 -25.60
C PHE A 117 5.47 -5.54 -24.82
N LEU A 118 4.15 -5.67 -24.81
CA LEU A 118 3.47 -6.78 -24.14
C LEU A 118 3.90 -8.14 -24.70
N GLN A 119 3.95 -8.29 -26.03
CA GLN A 119 4.43 -9.52 -26.66
C GLN A 119 5.86 -9.85 -26.27
N LYS A 120 6.73 -8.83 -26.20
CA LYS A 120 8.13 -9.02 -25.86
C LYS A 120 8.33 -9.34 -24.38
N LEU A 121 7.60 -8.69 -23.48
CA LEU A 121 7.61 -8.95 -22.04
C LEU A 121 7.02 -10.32 -21.68
N LEU A 122 6.07 -10.82 -22.48
CA LEU A 122 5.54 -12.19 -22.37
C LEU A 122 6.42 -13.23 -23.09
N ASN A 123 7.56 -12.82 -23.66
CA ASN A 123 8.45 -13.67 -24.44
C ASN A 123 7.75 -14.40 -25.60
N LEU A 124 6.67 -13.82 -26.13
CA LEU A 124 5.93 -14.31 -27.31
C LEU A 124 6.60 -13.91 -28.61
N ARG A 125 7.46 -12.89 -28.56
CA ARG A 125 8.30 -12.44 -29.66
C ARG A 125 9.75 -12.78 -29.31
N GLY A 126 10.45 -13.45 -30.23
CA GLY A 126 11.85 -13.79 -30.08
C GLY A 126 12.79 -12.58 -30.14
N ASP A 127 14.08 -12.85 -30.08
CA ASP A 127 15.11 -11.80 -30.15
C ASP A 127 15.15 -11.18 -31.56
N ASP A 128 14.62 -9.96 -31.68
CA ASP A 128 14.63 -9.12 -32.87
C ASP A 128 15.74 -8.04 -32.81
N GLY A 129 16.67 -8.15 -31.85
CA GLY A 129 17.78 -7.21 -31.66
C GLY A 129 17.39 -5.90 -30.96
N PHE A 130 16.11 -5.68 -30.63
CA PHE A 130 15.66 -4.50 -29.89
C PHE A 130 15.92 -4.68 -28.39
N GLN A 131 16.74 -3.84 -27.77
CA GLN A 131 16.89 -3.84 -26.32
C GLN A 131 15.73 -3.08 -25.66
N MET A 132 15.01 -3.74 -24.75
CA MET A 132 13.92 -3.11 -24.02
C MET A 132 14.46 -2.25 -22.89
N ASN A 133 13.75 -1.16 -22.57
CA ASN A 133 14.08 -0.28 -21.47
C ASN A 133 14.17 -1.03 -20.13
N ASP A 134 15.29 -0.87 -19.43
CA ASP A 134 15.61 -1.64 -18.22
C ASP A 134 14.61 -1.41 -17.09
N VAL A 135 14.13 -0.17 -16.92
CA VAL A 135 13.15 0.20 -15.89
C VAL A 135 11.80 -0.47 -16.18
N LEU A 136 11.40 -0.53 -17.46
CA LEU A 136 10.17 -1.22 -17.88
C LEU A 136 10.25 -2.72 -17.61
N VAL A 137 11.39 -3.33 -17.91
CA VAL A 137 11.64 -4.76 -17.65
C VAL A 137 11.56 -5.06 -16.16
N ALA A 138 12.20 -4.23 -15.33
CA ALA A 138 12.14 -4.35 -13.88
C ALA A 138 10.71 -4.22 -13.34
N LEU A 139 9.98 -3.20 -13.82
CA LEU A 139 8.59 -2.96 -13.44
C LEU A 139 7.71 -4.16 -13.80
N TRP A 140 7.86 -4.73 -14.99
CA TRP A 140 7.08 -5.89 -15.41
C TRP A 140 7.32 -7.11 -14.52
N TYR A 141 8.57 -7.44 -14.23
CA TYR A 141 8.88 -8.60 -13.41
C TYR A 141 8.47 -8.42 -11.95
N ILE A 142 8.61 -7.22 -11.37
CA ILE A 142 8.16 -6.98 -10.00
C ILE A 142 6.63 -7.00 -9.90
N MET A 143 5.92 -6.60 -10.96
CA MET A 143 4.47 -6.78 -11.06
C MET A 143 4.06 -8.25 -11.02
N GLY A 144 4.85 -9.14 -11.61
CA GLY A 144 4.65 -10.60 -11.46
C GLY A 144 4.86 -11.12 -10.04
N LEU A 145 5.67 -10.44 -9.22
CA LEU A 145 5.92 -10.82 -7.83
C LEU A 145 4.85 -10.32 -6.85
N TRP A 146 4.12 -9.26 -7.18
CA TRP A 146 3.08 -8.70 -6.30
C TRP A 146 1.92 -9.66 -6.00
N PRO A 147 1.33 -10.38 -6.98
CA PRO A 147 0.31 -11.39 -6.72
C PRO A 147 0.77 -12.46 -5.73
N LEU A 148 2.06 -12.84 -5.76
CA LEU A 148 2.65 -13.77 -4.79
C LEU A 148 2.67 -13.16 -3.37
N ALA A 149 3.15 -11.92 -3.24
CA ALA A 149 3.17 -11.22 -1.94
C ALA A 149 1.75 -11.05 -1.38
N TYR A 150 0.79 -10.66 -2.22
CA TYR A 150 -0.62 -10.56 -1.83
C TYR A 150 -1.25 -11.92 -1.51
N SER A 151 -0.85 -13.00 -2.19
CA SER A 151 -1.29 -14.35 -1.84
C SER A 151 -0.82 -14.75 -0.44
N MET A 152 0.43 -14.42 -0.09
CA MET A 152 0.99 -14.69 1.24
C MET A 152 0.32 -13.86 2.35
N LEU A 153 -0.21 -12.67 2.03
CA LEU A 153 -0.95 -11.83 2.98
C LEU A 153 -2.43 -12.23 3.10
N LEU A 154 -3.09 -12.48 1.96
CA LEU A 154 -4.54 -12.63 1.87
C LEU A 154 -5.04 -14.06 2.12
N LEU A 155 -4.33 -15.09 1.69
CA LEU A 155 -4.81 -16.47 1.88
C LEU A 155 -4.79 -16.92 3.35
N PRO A 156 -3.73 -16.61 4.14
CA PRO A 156 -3.71 -16.99 5.55
C PRO A 156 -4.62 -16.10 6.42
N SER A 157 -4.54 -14.77 6.24
CA SER A 157 -5.16 -13.80 7.18
C SER A 157 -6.18 -12.86 6.54
N GLY A 158 -6.30 -12.87 5.21
CA GLY A 158 -7.27 -12.05 4.47
C GLY A 158 -8.59 -12.77 4.23
N ARG A 159 -8.76 -14.04 4.61
CA ARG A 159 -10.08 -14.69 4.56
C ARG A 159 -11.03 -13.99 5.52
N SER A 160 -12.32 -13.98 5.22
CA SER A 160 -13.34 -13.44 6.13
C SER A 160 -14.15 -14.57 6.74
N SER A 161 -14.35 -14.54 8.06
CA SER A 161 -15.29 -15.45 8.75
C SER A 161 -16.75 -15.11 8.44
N LYS A 162 -17.04 -13.84 8.17
CA LYS A 162 -18.41 -13.31 7.95
C LYS A 162 -18.82 -13.29 6.48
N SER A 163 -17.87 -13.18 5.55
CA SER A 163 -18.11 -13.14 4.11
C SER A 163 -17.61 -14.44 3.47
N LYS A 164 -18.52 -15.23 2.89
CA LYS A 164 -18.21 -16.51 2.22
C LYS A 164 -17.57 -16.34 0.83
N VAL A 165 -17.05 -15.15 0.51
CA VAL A 165 -16.46 -14.87 -0.80
C VAL A 165 -15.03 -15.42 -0.83
N PRO A 166 -14.70 -16.36 -1.73
CA PRO A 166 -13.36 -16.89 -1.85
C PRO A 166 -12.40 -15.84 -2.42
N VAL A 167 -11.20 -15.72 -1.85
CA VAL A 167 -10.17 -14.76 -2.31
C VAL A 167 -9.38 -15.25 -3.53
N TRP A 168 -9.29 -16.57 -3.71
CA TRP A 168 -8.46 -17.18 -4.75
C TRP A 168 -8.79 -16.75 -6.19
N PRO A 169 -10.06 -16.51 -6.61
CA PRO A 169 -10.33 -16.07 -7.97
C PRO A 169 -9.74 -14.68 -8.23
N PHE A 170 -9.80 -13.79 -7.24
CA PHE A 170 -9.25 -12.43 -7.33
C PHE A 170 -7.72 -12.45 -7.34
N LEU A 171 -7.09 -13.39 -6.64
CA LEU A 171 -5.64 -13.61 -6.68
C LEU A 171 -5.16 -14.16 -8.03
N VAL A 172 -5.89 -15.12 -8.61
CA VAL A 172 -5.53 -15.64 -9.95
C VAL A 172 -5.71 -14.56 -11.00
N LEU A 173 -6.80 -13.78 -10.91
CA LEU A 173 -7.03 -12.65 -11.82
C LEU A 173 -6.00 -11.53 -11.63
N SER A 174 -5.44 -11.34 -10.43
CA SER A 174 -4.42 -10.32 -10.17
C SER A 174 -3.08 -10.63 -10.84
N CYS A 175 -2.81 -11.87 -11.24
CA CYS A 175 -1.67 -12.20 -12.09
C CYS A 175 -1.71 -11.47 -13.45
N PHE A 176 -2.90 -11.07 -13.92
CA PHE A 176 -3.09 -10.35 -15.18
C PHE A 176 -3.55 -8.91 -14.99
N GLY A 177 -4.43 -8.68 -14.02
CA GLY A 177 -5.05 -7.37 -13.78
C GLY A 177 -4.62 -6.68 -12.48
N GLY A 178 -3.65 -7.23 -11.75
CA GLY A 178 -3.12 -6.70 -10.49
C GLY A 178 -4.17 -6.19 -9.50
N ALA A 179 -3.97 -5.00 -8.94
CA ALA A 179 -4.87 -4.36 -8.00
C ALA A 179 -6.28 -4.15 -8.56
N TYR A 180 -6.44 -3.93 -9.87
CA TYR A 180 -7.76 -3.76 -10.48
C TYR A 180 -8.65 -4.99 -10.25
N ALA A 181 -8.04 -6.18 -10.20
CA ALA A 181 -8.71 -7.43 -9.87
C ALA A 181 -8.86 -7.65 -8.35
N LEU A 182 -7.97 -7.12 -7.51
CA LEU A 182 -8.02 -7.30 -6.06
C LEU A 182 -8.99 -6.35 -5.34
N ILE A 183 -9.13 -5.11 -5.80
CA ILE A 183 -9.96 -4.11 -5.11
C ILE A 183 -11.43 -4.55 -4.95
N PRO A 184 -12.09 -5.21 -5.94
CA PRO A 184 -13.43 -5.76 -5.73
C PRO A 184 -13.51 -6.74 -4.54
N TYR A 185 -12.45 -7.52 -4.31
CA TYR A 185 -12.36 -8.35 -3.11
C TYR A 185 -12.30 -7.49 -1.85
N PHE A 186 -11.51 -6.41 -1.86
CA PHE A 186 -11.37 -5.51 -0.72
C PHE A 186 -12.69 -4.82 -0.36
N VAL A 187 -13.55 -4.55 -1.35
CA VAL A 187 -14.91 -4.01 -1.16
C VAL A 187 -15.83 -5.03 -0.47
N LEU A 188 -15.71 -6.31 -0.84
CA LEU A 188 -16.56 -7.40 -0.33
C LEU A 188 -16.04 -8.00 0.98
N TRP A 189 -14.80 -7.68 1.33
CA TRP A 189 -14.11 -8.20 2.49
C TRP A 189 -14.69 -7.61 3.78
N LYS A 190 -14.88 -8.47 4.78
CA LYS A 190 -15.36 -8.06 6.12
C LYS A 190 -14.45 -8.64 7.21
N PRO A 191 -13.99 -7.85 8.18
CA PRO A 191 -13.29 -8.38 9.35
C PRO A 191 -14.27 -9.17 10.25
N PRO A 192 -13.82 -10.19 11.04
CA PRO A 192 -12.45 -10.65 11.29
C PRO A 192 -12.05 -11.90 10.47
N PRO A 193 -10.74 -12.23 10.42
CA PRO A 193 -10.26 -13.46 9.81
C PRO A 193 -10.83 -14.72 10.48
N PRO A 194 -11.12 -15.79 9.72
CA PRO A 194 -11.50 -17.08 10.29
C PRO A 194 -10.30 -17.69 11.03
N ALA A 195 -10.57 -18.43 12.11
CA ALA A 195 -9.57 -19.27 12.72
C ALA A 195 -9.12 -20.32 11.70
N VAL A 196 -7.81 -20.42 11.46
CA VAL A 196 -7.22 -21.41 10.55
C VAL A 196 -6.72 -22.58 11.38
N GLY A 197 -7.23 -23.80 11.11
CA GLY A 197 -6.79 -25.02 11.78
C GLY A 197 -5.40 -25.48 11.31
N GLU A 198 -4.68 -26.22 12.16
CA GLU A 198 -3.31 -26.70 11.87
C GLU A 198 -3.25 -27.59 10.63
N ASP A 199 -4.31 -28.38 10.41
CA ASP A 199 -4.47 -29.28 9.27
C ASP A 199 -4.66 -28.50 7.95
N GLU A 200 -5.15 -27.25 8.01
CA GLU A 200 -5.34 -26.40 6.85
C GLU A 200 -4.03 -25.70 6.45
N ILE A 201 -3.21 -25.27 7.42
CA ILE A 201 -1.90 -24.61 7.18
C ILE A 201 -0.95 -25.54 6.42
N SER A 202 -0.97 -26.83 6.76
CA SER A 202 -0.09 -27.85 6.17
C SER A 202 -0.45 -28.19 4.71
N LYS A 203 -1.64 -27.81 4.23
CA LYS A 203 -2.12 -28.10 2.87
C LYS A 203 -1.53 -27.13 1.84
N TRP A 204 -1.35 -27.60 0.61
CA TRP A 204 -1.01 -26.73 -0.51
C TRP A 204 -2.22 -25.86 -0.91
N PRO A 205 -2.06 -24.55 -1.19
CA PRO A 205 -0.82 -23.79 -1.31
C PRO A 205 -0.33 -23.10 -0.02
N LEU A 206 -1.03 -23.23 1.11
CA LEU A 206 -0.73 -22.48 2.34
C LEU A 206 0.67 -22.78 2.89
N ASN A 207 1.12 -24.04 2.87
CA ASN A 207 2.48 -24.39 3.29
C ASN A 207 3.56 -23.65 2.45
N PHE A 208 3.35 -23.54 1.14
CA PHE A 208 4.26 -22.80 0.26
C PHE A 208 4.28 -21.29 0.55
N LEU A 209 3.11 -20.71 0.90
CA LEU A 209 2.95 -19.30 1.20
C LEU A 209 3.41 -18.91 2.62
N GLU A 210 3.42 -19.83 3.56
CA GLU A 210 4.01 -19.65 4.90
C GLU A 210 5.53 -19.91 4.93
N SER A 211 6.10 -20.49 3.87
CA SER A 211 7.53 -20.80 3.80
C SER A 211 8.42 -19.56 3.82
N LYS A 212 9.37 -19.55 4.75
CA LYS A 212 10.41 -18.52 4.87
C LYS A 212 11.34 -18.46 3.67
N ILE A 213 11.59 -19.61 3.03
CA ILE A 213 12.44 -19.68 1.84
C ILE A 213 11.74 -18.97 0.68
N THR A 214 10.44 -19.20 0.49
CA THR A 214 9.67 -18.51 -0.55
C THR A 214 9.68 -17.00 -0.31
N ALA A 215 9.47 -16.56 0.94
CA ALA A 215 9.54 -15.14 1.29
C ALA A 215 10.95 -14.54 1.06
N ALA A 216 12.02 -15.28 1.40
CA ALA A 216 13.40 -14.84 1.20
C ALA A 216 13.75 -14.71 -0.29
N ILE A 217 13.39 -15.70 -1.11
CA ILE A 217 13.58 -15.68 -2.56
C ILE A 217 12.81 -14.52 -3.18
N SER A 218 11.54 -14.32 -2.77
CA SER A 218 10.70 -13.23 -3.23
C SER A 218 11.31 -11.86 -2.91
N LEU A 219 11.78 -11.67 -1.67
CA LEU A 219 12.46 -10.45 -1.24
C LEU A 219 13.75 -10.21 -2.04
N ALA A 220 14.58 -11.25 -2.20
CA ALA A 220 15.84 -11.14 -2.95
C ALA A 220 15.60 -10.80 -4.43
N ALA A 221 14.59 -11.41 -5.06
CA ALA A 221 14.19 -11.12 -6.43
C ALA A 221 13.72 -9.67 -6.59
N GLY A 222 12.82 -9.20 -5.72
CA GLY A 222 12.37 -7.81 -5.76
C GLY A 222 13.47 -6.80 -5.47
N PHE A 223 14.37 -7.10 -4.53
CA PHE A 223 15.56 -6.28 -4.27
C PHE A 223 16.45 -6.19 -5.51
N GLY A 224 16.75 -7.32 -6.15
CA GLY A 224 17.51 -7.36 -7.40
C GLY A 224 16.88 -6.52 -8.51
N LEU A 225 15.56 -6.62 -8.71
CA LEU A 225 14.83 -5.85 -9.73
C LEU A 225 14.82 -4.34 -9.43
N ILE A 226 14.64 -3.95 -8.17
CA ILE A 226 14.68 -2.53 -7.77
C ILE A 226 16.08 -1.96 -7.92
N THR A 227 17.12 -2.72 -7.55
CA THR A 227 18.51 -2.31 -7.79
C THR A 227 18.82 -2.22 -9.28
N TYR A 228 18.36 -3.18 -10.09
CA TYR A 228 18.51 -3.16 -11.55
C TYR A 228 17.91 -1.90 -12.18
N ALA A 229 16.67 -1.54 -11.83
CA ALA A 229 16.05 -0.29 -12.28
C ALA A 229 16.77 0.95 -11.74
N GLY A 230 17.16 0.94 -10.46
CA GLY A 230 17.79 2.08 -9.80
C GLY A 230 19.20 2.41 -10.32
N LEU A 231 19.91 1.41 -10.84
CA LEU A 231 21.23 1.58 -11.47
C LEU A 231 21.15 1.94 -12.96
N ALA A 232 19.95 1.99 -13.55
CA ALA A 232 19.78 2.41 -14.94
C ALA A 232 20.20 3.87 -15.15
N ASN A 233 20.75 4.15 -16.32
CA ASN A 233 21.24 5.49 -16.67
C ASN A 233 20.11 6.52 -16.78
N ALA A 234 20.46 7.81 -16.71
CA ALA A 234 19.50 8.90 -16.71
C ALA A 234 18.69 9.01 -18.02
N ASP A 235 19.28 8.64 -19.15
CA ASP A 235 18.62 8.55 -20.46
C ASP A 235 17.56 7.44 -20.50
N VAL A 236 17.84 6.27 -19.91
CA VAL A 236 16.88 5.16 -19.76
C VAL A 236 15.68 5.60 -18.92
N TRP A 237 15.91 6.31 -17.82
CA TRP A 237 14.83 6.88 -17.01
C TRP A 237 14.02 7.92 -17.77
N LYS A 238 14.68 8.80 -18.54
CA LYS A 238 14.00 9.82 -19.35
C LYS A 238 13.09 9.19 -20.40
N GLU A 239 13.56 8.13 -21.07
CA GLU A 239 12.77 7.33 -22.00
C GLU A 239 11.57 6.68 -21.29
N PHE A 240 11.78 6.09 -20.12
CA PHE A 240 10.69 5.50 -19.34
C PHE A 240 9.61 6.53 -18.96
N PHE A 241 10.00 7.76 -18.58
CA PHE A 241 9.04 8.83 -18.32
C PHE A 241 8.27 9.25 -19.57
N GLN A 242 8.89 9.19 -20.75
CA GLN A 242 8.19 9.39 -22.01
C GLN A 242 7.16 8.28 -22.24
N TYR A 243 7.54 7.02 -22.03
CA TYR A 243 6.63 5.88 -22.12
C TYR A 243 5.42 6.03 -21.19
N PHE A 244 5.64 6.38 -19.93
CA PHE A 244 4.56 6.61 -18.97
C PHE A 244 3.54 7.68 -19.42
N ARG A 245 3.97 8.67 -20.22
CA ARG A 245 3.11 9.75 -20.72
C ARG A 245 2.36 9.39 -22.00
N GLU A 246 2.85 8.44 -22.78
CA GLU A 246 2.35 8.13 -24.13
C GLU A 246 1.61 6.78 -24.22
N SER A 247 2.01 5.82 -23.38
CA SER A 247 1.57 4.43 -23.42
C SER A 247 0.44 4.18 -22.43
N LYS A 248 -0.64 3.55 -22.90
CA LYS A 248 -1.76 3.14 -22.04
C LYS A 248 -1.33 2.01 -21.13
N PHE A 249 -0.63 1.04 -21.72
CA PHE A 249 -0.15 -0.14 -21.03
C PHE A 249 0.80 0.20 -19.87
N ILE A 250 1.82 1.02 -20.13
CA ILE A 250 2.83 1.38 -19.11
C ILE A 250 2.22 2.27 -18.05
N HIS A 251 1.36 3.22 -18.44
CA HIS A 251 0.67 4.08 -17.49
C HIS A 251 -0.23 3.29 -16.52
N ALA A 252 -1.04 2.36 -17.06
CA ALA A 252 -1.87 1.48 -16.25
C ALA A 252 -1.04 0.59 -15.32
N THR A 253 0.08 0.04 -15.81
CA THR A 253 0.99 -0.80 -15.00
C THR A 253 1.63 -0.02 -13.85
N CYS A 254 2.06 1.23 -14.08
CA CYS A 254 2.57 2.09 -13.01
C CYS A 254 1.51 2.42 -11.97
N LEU A 255 0.28 2.71 -12.40
CA LEU A 255 -0.84 2.94 -11.48
C LEU A 255 -1.14 1.71 -10.64
N ASP A 256 -1.12 0.53 -11.25
CA ASP A 256 -1.30 -0.75 -10.58
C ASP A 256 -0.21 -0.99 -9.52
N PHE A 257 1.06 -0.82 -9.87
CA PHE A 257 2.19 -0.88 -8.93
C PHE A 257 1.99 0.07 -7.73
N MET A 258 1.54 1.30 -8.00
CA MET A 258 1.27 2.28 -6.96
C MET A 258 0.12 1.85 -6.06
N LEU A 259 -0.98 1.34 -6.61
CA LEU A 259 -2.12 0.86 -5.84
C LEU A 259 -1.75 -0.33 -4.95
N LEU A 260 -1.07 -1.33 -5.52
CA LEU A 260 -0.56 -2.48 -4.77
C LEU A 260 0.36 -2.02 -3.63
N SER A 261 1.22 -1.03 -3.87
CA SER A 261 2.08 -0.44 -2.85
C SER A 261 1.28 0.32 -1.78
N THR A 262 0.28 1.10 -2.16
CA THR A 262 -0.56 1.89 -1.24
C THR A 262 -1.41 1.00 -0.34
N PHE A 263 -1.95 -0.11 -0.84
CA PHE A 263 -2.75 -1.04 -0.04
C PHE A 263 -1.90 -1.97 0.83
N ALA A 264 -0.61 -2.16 0.52
CA ALA A 264 0.22 -3.14 1.22
C ALA A 264 0.38 -2.90 2.74
N PRO A 265 0.60 -1.67 3.24
CA PRO A 265 0.69 -1.41 4.69
C PRO A 265 -0.57 -1.85 5.45
N PHE A 266 -1.75 -1.65 4.86
CA PHE A 266 -3.01 -2.08 5.47
C PHE A 266 -3.07 -3.61 5.59
N TRP A 267 -2.69 -4.34 4.54
CA TRP A 267 -2.70 -5.80 4.55
C TRP A 267 -1.62 -6.40 5.44
N VAL A 268 -0.45 -5.77 5.52
CA VAL A 268 0.60 -6.09 6.50
C VAL A 268 0.10 -5.90 7.93
N TYR A 269 -0.58 -4.77 8.19
CA TYR A 269 -1.19 -4.53 9.49
C TYR A 269 -2.25 -5.59 9.84
N ASN A 270 -3.13 -5.92 8.89
CA ASN A 270 -4.15 -6.95 9.08
C ASN A 270 -3.56 -8.34 9.35
N ASP A 271 -2.53 -8.76 8.61
CA ASP A 271 -1.84 -10.03 8.88
C ASP A 271 -1.11 -10.02 10.23
N MET A 272 -0.54 -8.87 10.64
CA MET A 272 0.16 -8.72 11.91
C MET A 272 -0.78 -8.80 13.11
N THR A 273 -1.97 -8.20 13.02
CA THR A 273 -2.99 -8.27 14.08
C THR A 273 -3.62 -9.65 14.14
N ALA A 274 -3.88 -10.29 12.99
CA ALA A 274 -4.35 -11.68 12.94
C ALA A 274 -3.38 -12.65 13.64
N ARG A 275 -2.07 -12.36 13.56
CA ARG A 275 -1.00 -13.14 14.21
C ARG A 275 -0.71 -12.73 15.66
N LYS A 276 -1.46 -11.80 16.25
CA LYS A 276 -1.21 -11.24 17.60
C LYS A 276 0.25 -10.76 17.77
N TRP A 277 0.88 -10.26 16.69
CA TRP A 277 2.31 -9.89 16.66
C TRP A 277 2.54 -8.37 16.64
N ILE A 278 1.52 -7.59 16.96
CA ILE A 278 1.59 -6.11 16.89
C ILE A 278 2.63 -5.53 17.86
N ASP A 279 2.71 -6.06 19.08
CA ASP A 279 3.58 -5.50 20.13
C ASP A 279 5.07 -5.63 19.80
N LYS A 280 5.44 -6.73 19.12
CA LYS A 280 6.83 -7.03 18.75
C LYS A 280 7.17 -6.56 17.33
N GLY A 281 6.21 -6.60 16.42
CA GLY A 281 6.41 -6.37 14.98
C GLY A 281 6.08 -4.96 14.48
N SER A 282 5.49 -4.08 15.32
CA SER A 282 5.00 -2.75 14.89
C SER A 282 6.04 -1.87 14.19
N TRP A 283 7.33 -2.04 14.47
CA TRP A 283 8.42 -1.31 13.81
C TRP A 283 8.54 -1.60 12.31
N LEU A 284 8.01 -2.75 11.83
CA LEU A 284 7.98 -3.11 10.41
C LEU A 284 6.86 -2.40 9.63
N LEU A 285 5.83 -1.91 10.33
CA LEU A 285 4.69 -1.26 9.70
C LEU A 285 5.07 0.00 8.88
N PRO A 286 5.88 0.95 9.39
CA PRO A 286 6.35 2.06 8.56
C PRO A 286 7.19 1.61 7.38
N LEU A 287 7.88 0.46 7.50
CA LEU A 287 8.72 -0.08 6.43
C LEU A 287 7.88 -0.62 5.27
N ALA A 288 6.63 -1.07 5.53
CA ALA A 288 5.69 -1.50 4.50
C ALA A 288 5.29 -0.38 3.52
N LEU A 289 5.62 0.90 3.80
CA LEU A 289 5.47 2.01 2.86
C LEU A 289 6.51 1.97 1.73
N ILE A 290 7.62 1.23 1.90
CA ILE A 290 8.60 1.02 0.83
C ILE A 290 8.01 0.02 -0.17
N PRO A 291 7.75 0.43 -1.43
CA PRO A 291 7.12 -0.42 -2.43
C PRO A 291 7.79 -1.78 -2.55
N TYR A 292 6.98 -2.84 -2.45
CA TYR A 292 7.35 -4.25 -2.51
C TYR A 292 8.34 -4.75 -1.43
N LEU A 293 9.45 -4.06 -1.17
CA LEU A 293 10.48 -4.46 -0.21
C LEU A 293 9.98 -4.49 1.22
N GLY A 294 9.19 -3.49 1.62
CA GLY A 294 8.61 -3.42 2.95
C GLY A 294 7.71 -4.62 3.27
N PRO A 295 6.66 -4.85 2.46
CA PRO A 295 5.80 -6.02 2.60
C PRO A 295 6.57 -7.35 2.52
N SER A 296 7.53 -7.48 1.61
CA SER A 296 8.32 -8.71 1.46
C SER A 296 9.23 -8.99 2.67
N LEU A 297 9.83 -7.94 3.25
CA LEU A 297 10.61 -8.06 4.47
C LEU A 297 9.73 -8.43 5.66
N TYR A 298 8.52 -7.88 5.75
CA TYR A 298 7.54 -8.31 6.73
C TYR A 298 7.19 -9.81 6.57
N LEU A 299 6.92 -10.28 5.35
CA LEU A 299 6.64 -11.69 5.06
C LEU A 299 7.80 -12.60 5.49
N LEU A 300 9.04 -12.17 5.29
CA LEU A 300 10.22 -12.89 5.73
C LEU A 300 10.36 -12.94 7.27
N LEU A 301 9.95 -11.90 7.99
CA LEU A 301 10.17 -11.79 9.44
C LEU A 301 8.96 -12.21 10.29
N ARG A 302 7.74 -12.22 9.76
CA ARG A 302 6.51 -12.53 10.52
C ARG A 302 6.56 -13.92 11.18
N PRO A 303 6.01 -14.14 12.38
CA PRO A 303 5.98 -15.47 12.97
C PRO A 303 5.14 -16.43 12.10
N PRO A 304 5.56 -17.71 11.95
CA PRO A 304 4.76 -18.71 11.23
C PRO A 304 3.48 -19.02 12.02
N LEU A 305 2.37 -19.33 11.34
CA LEU A 305 1.09 -19.59 12.00
C LEU A 305 1.16 -20.74 13.02
N SER A 306 1.94 -21.78 12.75
CA SER A 306 2.13 -22.94 13.64
C SER A 306 2.66 -22.57 15.03
N SER A 307 3.43 -21.49 15.14
CA SER A 307 4.01 -21.06 16.43
C SER A 307 3.00 -20.43 17.38
N LEU A 308 1.86 -19.96 16.86
CA LEU A 308 0.80 -19.35 17.67
C LEU A 308 -0.07 -20.41 18.35
N LEU A 309 -0.25 -21.55 17.68
CA LEU A 309 -1.09 -22.65 18.17
C LEU A 309 -0.44 -23.35 19.37
N THR A 310 0.88 -23.55 19.33
CA THR A 310 1.66 -24.09 20.47
C THR A 310 1.72 -23.17 21.70
N SER A 311 1.27 -21.92 21.60
CA SER A 311 1.21 -20.98 22.72
C SER A 311 -0.17 -20.89 23.38
N GLU A 312 -1.17 -21.54 22.81
CA GLU A 312 -2.54 -21.62 23.34
C GLU A 312 -2.87 -22.98 23.99
N GLU A 313 -1.98 -23.98 23.89
CA GLU A 313 -1.96 -25.20 24.73
C GLU A 313 -1.19 -24.98 26.04
#